data_AF-A0A2G9TCF1-F1
#
_entry.id   AF-A0A2G9TCF1-F1
#
_cell.length_a   1.000
_cell.length_b   1.000
_cell.length_c   1.000
_cell.angle_alpha   90.00
_cell.angle_beta   90.00
_cell.angle_gamma   90.00
#
_symmetry.space_group_name_H-M   'P 1'
#
loop_
_entity.id
_entity.type
_entity.pdbx_description
1 polymer ?
#
loop_
_entity_poly.entity_id
_entity_poly.type
_entity_poly.pdbx_seq_one_letter_code
_entity_poly.pdbx_strand_id
1 'polypeptide(L)'
;MNDYFEVLSTGVNEGFVQFVKAKPLREIINTYKRYNTDSIKEAMKEARPDAHGPLGIEANVVDNYVRSLAGYCVMCYVLGVGDRHLDNLLLCENGRIFHVDFGFILGRDPKPLPPPMKLTNEMLQAMGGIKSDHFRHFCMHCDSAYRILRRHANVILNLFSLMLDAGIHNISEERDKAVFK
;
A
#
# COMPACT_ATOMS: atom_id res chain seq x y z
N MET A 1 -9.75 -0.74 16.36
CA MET A 1 -9.65 -1.87 15.41
C MET A 1 -8.23 -1.88 14.90
N ASN A 2 -7.55 -3.03 14.86
CA ASN A 2 -6.10 -3.09 14.55
C ASN A 2 -5.79 -2.49 13.17
N ASP A 3 -4.62 -1.87 13.05
CA ASP A 3 -4.18 -1.15 11.84
C ASP A 3 -3.52 -2.04 10.78
N TYR A 4 -3.43 -3.34 11.01
CA TYR A 4 -2.82 -4.33 10.13
C TYR A 4 -3.63 -5.63 10.16
N PHE A 5 -3.53 -6.43 9.09
CA PHE A 5 -4.12 -7.76 9.04
C PHE A 5 -3.10 -8.81 9.49
N GLU A 6 -3.57 -9.81 10.23
CA GLU A 6 -2.72 -10.87 10.76
C GLU A 6 -2.48 -11.97 9.73
N VAL A 7 -1.24 -12.47 9.69
CA VAL A 7 -0.81 -13.60 8.85
C VAL A 7 -0.07 -14.58 9.75
N LEU A 8 -0.51 -15.84 9.76
CA LEU A 8 0.08 -16.91 10.56
C LEU A 8 0.27 -18.15 9.70
N SER A 9 1.52 -18.58 9.50
CA SER A 9 1.81 -19.90 8.93
C SER A 9 1.63 -20.98 10.00
N THR A 10 0.90 -22.05 9.67
CA THR A 10 0.80 -23.26 10.51
C THR A 10 1.65 -24.40 9.97
N GLY A 11 2.12 -24.28 8.72
CA GLY A 11 3.04 -25.17 8.05
C GLY A 11 3.61 -24.53 6.79
N VAL A 12 4.49 -25.25 6.08
CA VAL A 12 5.19 -24.71 4.89
C VAL A 12 4.21 -24.34 3.76
N ASN A 13 3.10 -25.05 3.64
CA ASN A 13 2.10 -24.89 2.57
C ASN A 13 0.71 -24.48 3.09
N GLU A 14 0.62 -24.09 4.37
CA GLU A 14 -0.66 -23.80 5.00
C GLU A 14 -0.53 -22.72 6.07
N GLY A 15 -1.62 -21.98 6.26
CA GLY A 15 -1.70 -20.91 7.24
C GLY A 15 -3.01 -20.16 7.14
N PHE A 16 -3.13 -19.15 7.99
CA PHE A 16 -4.28 -18.29 8.08
C PHE A 16 -3.90 -16.84 7.74
N VAL A 17 -4.82 -16.17 7.07
CA VAL A 17 -4.77 -14.73 6.84
C VAL A 17 -6.08 -14.16 7.37
N GLN A 18 -5.98 -13.11 8.18
CA GLN A 18 -7.14 -12.41 8.68
C GLN A 18 -7.94 -11.83 7.51
N PHE A 19 -9.22 -12.17 7.45
CA PHE A 19 -10.11 -11.58 6.47
C PHE A 19 -10.40 -10.11 6.82
N VAL A 20 -10.15 -9.22 5.87
CA VAL A 20 -10.51 -7.81 5.95
C VAL A 20 -11.51 -7.52 4.83
N LYS A 21 -12.68 -6.99 5.19
CA LYS A 21 -13.72 -6.61 4.22
C LYS A 21 -13.23 -5.42 3.39
N ALA A 22 -12.76 -5.69 2.18
CA ALA A 22 -12.24 -4.70 1.24
C ALA A 22 -12.41 -5.19 -0.21
N LYS A 23 -12.29 -4.26 -1.16
CA LYS A 23 -12.38 -4.57 -2.60
C LYS A 23 -11.08 -4.24 -3.32
N PRO A 24 -10.61 -5.10 -4.24
CA PRO A 24 -9.47 -4.76 -5.08
C PRO A 24 -9.75 -3.52 -5.94
N LEU A 25 -8.73 -2.66 -6.13
CA LEU A 25 -8.88 -1.47 -6.97
C LEU A 25 -9.24 -1.82 -8.42
N ARG A 26 -8.78 -2.97 -8.95
CA ARG A 26 -9.16 -3.41 -10.29
C ARG A 26 -10.66 -3.64 -10.43
N GLU A 27 -11.29 -4.22 -9.42
CA GLU A 27 -12.74 -4.41 -9.38
C GLU A 27 -13.46 -3.05 -9.34
N ILE A 28 -13.05 -2.17 -8.43
CA ILE A 28 -13.60 -0.82 -8.29
C ILE A 28 -13.52 -0.05 -9.61
N ILE A 29 -12.34 0.01 -10.22
CA ILE A 29 -12.13 0.73 -11.48
C ILE A 29 -13.04 0.18 -12.57
N ASN A 30 -13.14 -1.13 -12.73
CA ASN A 30 -14.01 -1.73 -13.75
C ASN A 30 -15.50 -1.41 -13.53
N THR A 31 -15.97 -1.35 -12.29
CA THR A 31 -17.36 -1.00 -11.96
C THR A 31 -17.71 0.42 -12.39
N TYR A 32 -16.83 1.40 -12.17
CA TYR A 32 -17.14 2.82 -12.46
C TYR A 32 -16.57 3.33 -13.78
N LYS A 33 -15.69 2.57 -14.47
CA LYS A 33 -15.06 2.97 -15.74
C LYS A 33 -16.07 3.41 -16.80
N ARG A 34 -17.24 2.78 -16.84
CA ARG A 34 -18.32 3.10 -17.79
C ARG A 34 -18.93 4.50 -17.64
N TYR A 35 -18.71 5.16 -16.50
CA TYR A 35 -19.27 6.48 -16.20
C TYR A 35 -18.30 7.63 -16.46
N ASN A 36 -17.06 7.34 -16.89
CA ASN A 36 -16.00 8.34 -17.07
C ASN A 36 -15.79 9.22 -15.82
N THR A 37 -16.00 8.64 -14.64
CA THR A 37 -15.81 9.29 -13.33
C THR A 37 -14.57 8.74 -12.62
N ASP A 38 -14.17 9.45 -11.58
CA ASP A 38 -13.11 9.02 -10.67
C ASP A 38 -13.59 7.81 -9.83
N SER A 39 -13.22 6.62 -10.27
CA SER A 39 -13.77 5.37 -9.77
C SER A 39 -13.52 5.13 -8.28
N ILE A 40 -12.34 5.52 -7.78
CA ILE A 40 -11.96 5.32 -6.38
C ILE A 40 -12.71 6.32 -5.49
N LYS A 41 -12.81 7.58 -5.92
CA LYS A 41 -13.61 8.60 -5.22
C LYS A 41 -15.08 8.23 -5.17
N GLU A 42 -15.67 7.78 -6.27
CA GLU A 42 -17.08 7.36 -6.30
C GLU A 42 -17.31 6.13 -5.39
N ALA A 43 -16.38 5.17 -5.34
CA ALA A 43 -16.48 4.04 -4.42
C ALA A 43 -16.45 4.47 -2.94
N MET A 44 -15.56 5.40 -2.57
CA MET A 44 -15.52 5.95 -1.21
C MET A 44 -16.79 6.74 -0.88
N LYS A 45 -17.29 7.52 -1.84
CA LYS A 45 -18.52 8.30 -1.71
C LYS A 45 -19.76 7.42 -1.56
N GLU A 46 -19.87 6.34 -2.32
CA GLU A 46 -20.96 5.38 -2.21
C GLU A 46 -20.94 4.68 -0.85
N ALA A 47 -19.74 4.33 -0.35
CA ALA A 47 -19.59 3.69 0.95
C ALA A 47 -19.92 4.62 2.13
N ARG A 48 -19.52 5.90 2.05
CA ARG A 48 -19.59 6.89 3.15
C ARG A 48 -19.84 8.31 2.62
N PRO A 49 -21.07 8.62 2.17
CA PRO A 49 -21.40 9.92 1.59
C PRO A 49 -21.55 11.01 2.68
N ASP A 50 -21.06 12.21 2.40
CA ASP A 50 -21.31 13.40 3.21
C ASP A 50 -21.38 14.64 2.32
N ALA A 51 -22.54 15.28 2.25
CA ALA A 51 -22.76 16.46 1.39
C ALA A 51 -21.90 17.67 1.80
N HIS A 52 -21.50 17.76 3.06
CA HIS A 52 -20.64 18.83 3.58
C HIS A 52 -19.18 18.40 3.73
N GLY A 53 -18.90 17.13 3.48
CA GLY A 53 -17.56 16.56 3.57
C GLY A 53 -16.72 16.84 2.33
N PRO A 54 -15.38 16.71 2.44
CA PRO A 54 -14.48 16.86 1.31
C PRO A 54 -14.85 15.88 0.19
N LEU A 55 -14.91 16.38 -1.05
CA LEU A 55 -15.25 15.57 -2.24
C LEU A 55 -16.65 14.92 -2.18
N GLY A 56 -17.51 15.33 -1.24
CA GLY A 56 -18.81 14.71 -0.98
C GLY A 56 -18.73 13.43 -0.14
N ILE A 57 -17.64 13.23 0.60
CA ILE A 57 -17.28 12.02 1.35
C ILE A 57 -17.01 12.43 2.81
N GLU A 58 -17.33 11.55 3.77
CA GLU A 58 -16.95 11.78 5.17
C GLU A 58 -15.45 12.11 5.31
N ALA A 59 -15.11 13.14 6.09
CA ALA A 59 -13.74 13.65 6.15
C ALA A 59 -12.71 12.63 6.66
N ASN A 60 -13.10 11.77 7.61
CA ASN A 60 -12.28 10.68 8.14
C ASN A 60 -11.93 9.62 7.07
N VAL A 61 -12.81 9.36 6.10
CA VAL A 61 -12.59 8.39 5.02
C VAL A 61 -11.53 8.92 4.06
N VAL A 62 -11.62 10.18 3.69
CA VAL A 62 -10.61 10.84 2.84
C VAL A 62 -9.27 10.92 3.56
N ASP A 63 -9.25 11.27 4.85
CA ASP A 63 -8.02 11.30 5.66
C ASP A 63 -7.38 9.91 5.80
N ASN A 64 -8.18 8.87 6.06
CA ASN A 64 -7.73 7.49 6.09
C ASN A 64 -7.11 7.06 4.76
N TYR A 65 -7.75 7.39 3.64
CA TYR A 65 -7.23 7.09 2.31
C TYR A 65 -5.86 7.73 2.08
N VAL A 66 -5.76 9.04 2.32
CA VAL A 66 -4.53 9.81 2.14
C VAL A 66 -3.39 9.28 3.01
N ARG A 67 -3.65 9.01 4.30
CA ARG A 67 -2.65 8.51 5.25
C ARG A 67 -2.19 7.10 4.94
N SER A 68 -3.13 6.19 4.68
CA SER A 68 -2.81 4.79 4.40
C SER A 68 -2.07 4.66 3.07
N LEU A 69 -2.47 5.42 2.05
CA LEU A 69 -1.76 5.48 0.78
C LEU A 69 -0.32 5.97 0.96
N ALA A 70 -0.11 7.06 1.69
CA ALA A 70 1.23 7.57 1.98
C ALA A 70 2.10 6.54 2.72
N GLY A 71 1.54 5.87 3.74
CA GLY A 71 2.24 4.83 4.49
C GLY A 71 2.66 3.65 3.61
N TYR A 72 1.76 3.11 2.79
CA TYR A 72 2.05 1.99 1.90
C TYR A 72 3.02 2.37 0.77
N CYS A 73 2.94 3.59 0.22
CA CYS A 73 3.91 4.08 -0.77
C CYS A 73 5.34 4.08 -0.21
N VAL A 74 5.53 4.65 0.99
CA VAL A 74 6.84 4.70 1.63
C VAL A 74 7.31 3.30 2.04
N MET A 75 6.44 2.47 2.59
CA MET A 75 6.78 1.09 2.97
C MET A 75 7.23 0.26 1.76
N CYS A 76 6.48 0.32 0.65
CA CYS A 76 6.83 -0.42 -0.56
C CYS A 76 8.16 0.07 -1.16
N TYR A 77 8.40 1.38 -1.11
CA TYR A 77 9.66 1.97 -1.55
C TYR A 77 10.85 1.49 -0.69
N VAL A 78 10.72 1.53 0.63
CA VAL A 78 11.79 1.14 1.56
C VAL A 78 12.09 -0.36 1.49
N LEU A 79 11.06 -1.20 1.41
CA LEU A 79 11.20 -2.66 1.36
C LEU A 79 11.41 -3.21 -0.06
N GLY A 80 11.33 -2.36 -1.08
CA GLY A 80 11.43 -2.78 -2.48
C GLY A 80 10.37 -3.82 -2.86
N VAL A 81 9.11 -3.59 -2.49
CA VAL A 81 8.01 -4.53 -2.77
C VAL A 81 7.62 -4.43 -4.25
N GLY A 82 7.82 -5.51 -5.00
CA GLY A 82 7.49 -5.62 -6.42
C GLY A 82 6.08 -6.12 -6.69
N ASP A 83 5.71 -6.25 -7.95
CA ASP A 83 4.40 -6.78 -8.41
C ASP A 83 3.16 -6.07 -7.84
N ARG A 84 3.26 -4.75 -7.59
CA ARG A 84 2.15 -3.97 -7.03
C ARG A 84 1.08 -3.63 -8.08
N HIS A 85 0.27 -4.57 -8.57
CA HIS A 85 -0.83 -4.26 -9.52
C HIS A 85 -2.17 -4.05 -8.81
N LEU A 86 -3.16 -3.51 -9.53
CA LEU A 86 -4.45 -3.04 -8.98
C LEU A 86 -5.29 -4.12 -8.25
N ASP A 87 -4.96 -5.39 -8.38
CA ASP A 87 -5.59 -6.47 -7.60
C ASP A 87 -5.00 -6.63 -6.21
N ASN A 88 -3.71 -6.31 -6.09
CA ASN A 88 -2.97 -6.41 -4.84
C ASN A 88 -3.15 -5.15 -3.98
N LEU A 89 -3.91 -4.16 -4.47
CA LEU A 89 -4.26 -2.94 -3.78
C LEU A 89 -5.75 -3.01 -3.44
N LEU A 90 -6.09 -3.07 -2.16
CA LEU A 90 -7.46 -3.23 -1.67
C LEU A 90 -7.91 -1.97 -0.94
N LEU A 91 -9.16 -1.57 -1.16
CA LEU A 91 -9.81 -0.42 -0.52
C LEU A 91 -10.94 -0.88 0.41
N CYS A 92 -10.91 -0.39 1.64
CA CYS A 92 -11.95 -0.58 2.64
C CYS A 92 -13.04 0.48 2.54
N GLU A 93 -14.24 0.17 3.04
CA GLU A 93 -15.37 1.12 3.13
C GLU A 93 -15.06 2.34 4.02
N ASN A 94 -14.08 2.26 4.91
CA ASN A 94 -13.63 3.39 5.74
C ASN A 94 -12.51 4.23 5.10
N GLY A 95 -12.23 4.02 3.81
CA GLY A 95 -11.23 4.75 3.02
C GLY A 95 -9.81 4.21 3.11
N ARG A 96 -9.52 3.29 4.03
CA ARG A 96 -8.17 2.71 4.15
C ARG A 96 -7.83 1.91 2.90
N ILE A 97 -6.65 2.17 2.33
CA ILE A 97 -6.05 1.33 1.29
C ILE A 97 -4.92 0.50 1.90
N PHE A 98 -4.83 -0.77 1.50
CA PHE A 98 -3.74 -1.66 1.91
C PHE A 98 -3.30 -2.58 0.79
N HIS A 99 -2.07 -3.07 0.91
CA HIS A 99 -1.47 -3.97 -0.07
C HIS A 99 -1.51 -5.41 0.45
N VAL A 100 -1.76 -6.35 -0.45
CA VAL A 100 -1.67 -7.80 -0.20
C VAL A 100 -0.64 -8.43 -1.13
N ASP A 101 -0.41 -9.73 -0.95
CA ASP A 101 0.54 -10.55 -1.71
C ASP A 101 1.95 -9.94 -1.71
N PHE A 102 2.82 -10.36 -0.79
CA PHE A 102 4.20 -9.85 -0.70
C PHE A 102 5.21 -10.84 -1.29
N GLY A 103 4.81 -11.58 -2.34
CA GLY A 103 5.66 -12.58 -3.01
C GLY A 103 6.92 -12.02 -3.69
N PHE A 104 7.01 -10.70 -3.89
CA PHE A 104 8.17 -10.01 -4.46
C PHE A 104 8.60 -8.86 -3.54
N ILE A 105 9.77 -8.99 -2.91
CA ILE A 105 10.35 -8.01 -1.99
C ILE A 105 11.84 -7.81 -2.28
N LEU A 106 12.46 -6.81 -1.64
CA LEU A 106 13.88 -6.49 -1.75
C LEU A 106 14.33 -6.20 -3.20
N GLY A 107 13.47 -5.51 -3.96
CA GLY A 107 13.77 -5.04 -5.32
C GLY A 107 13.51 -6.08 -6.42
N ARG A 108 13.00 -7.27 -6.06
CA ARG A 108 12.50 -8.23 -7.05
C ARG A 108 11.19 -7.75 -7.64
N ASP A 109 11.03 -7.91 -8.94
CA ASP A 109 9.78 -7.68 -9.64
C ASP A 109 9.74 -8.57 -10.89
N PRO A 110 8.57 -9.14 -11.26
CA PRO A 110 8.45 -9.90 -12.50
C PRO A 110 8.65 -9.04 -13.76
N LYS A 111 8.52 -7.71 -13.65
CA LYS A 111 8.66 -6.78 -14.77
C LYS A 111 10.07 -6.20 -14.83
N PRO A 112 10.64 -6.02 -16.04
CA PRO A 112 11.89 -5.30 -16.19
C PRO A 112 11.69 -3.82 -15.82
N LEU A 113 12.55 -3.30 -14.93
CA LEU A 113 12.59 -1.90 -14.50
C LEU A 113 11.28 -1.40 -13.85
N PRO A 114 10.88 -1.97 -12.70
CA PRO A 114 9.71 -1.48 -11.98
C PRO A 114 9.91 -0.03 -11.52
N PRO A 115 8.87 0.81 -11.54
CA PRO A 115 8.95 2.13 -10.93
C PRO A 115 9.16 1.97 -9.42
N PRO A 116 9.97 2.84 -8.78
CA PRO A 116 10.27 2.75 -7.35
C PRO A 116 9.05 2.98 -6.45
N MET A 117 8.03 3.66 -6.97
CA MET A 117 6.76 3.89 -6.28
C MET A 117 5.61 3.68 -7.26
N LYS A 118 4.65 2.82 -6.90
CA LYS A 118 3.48 2.54 -7.71
C LYS A 118 2.32 3.46 -7.28
N LEU A 119 2.26 4.63 -7.90
CA LEU A 119 1.17 5.59 -7.71
C LEU A 119 0.50 5.82 -9.07
N THR A 120 -0.78 5.46 -9.19
CA THR A 120 -1.51 5.61 -10.47
C THR A 120 -2.27 6.93 -10.53
N ASN A 121 -2.67 7.32 -11.74
CA ASN A 121 -3.47 8.52 -11.96
C ASN A 121 -4.82 8.44 -11.23
N GLU A 122 -5.46 7.28 -11.19
CA GLU A 122 -6.72 7.07 -10.48
C GLU A 122 -6.56 7.35 -8.97
N MET A 123 -5.45 6.92 -8.37
CA MET A 123 -5.16 7.16 -6.96
C MET A 123 -4.93 8.66 -6.68
N LEU A 124 -4.28 9.36 -7.62
CA LEU A 124 -4.08 10.80 -7.54
C LEU A 124 -5.39 11.58 -7.68
N GLN A 125 -6.24 11.20 -8.63
CA GLN A 125 -7.53 11.84 -8.84
C GLN A 125 -8.44 11.66 -7.62
N ALA A 126 -8.39 10.49 -6.96
CA ALA A 126 -9.18 10.20 -5.76
C ALA A 126 -8.95 11.18 -4.60
N MET A 127 -7.78 11.84 -4.57
CA MET A 127 -7.46 12.90 -3.60
C MET A 127 -7.96 14.30 -4.03
N GLY A 128 -8.59 14.42 -5.20
CA GLY A 128 -8.91 15.71 -5.83
C GLY A 128 -7.80 16.21 -6.77
N GLY A 129 -6.85 15.35 -7.13
CA GLY A 129 -5.77 15.66 -8.08
C GLY A 129 -4.57 16.39 -7.47
N ILE A 130 -3.56 16.67 -8.30
CA ILE A 130 -2.23 17.18 -7.89
C ILE A 130 -2.28 18.57 -7.22
N LYS A 131 -3.33 19.36 -7.50
CA LYS A 131 -3.48 20.70 -6.92
C LYS A 131 -4.28 20.72 -5.61
N SER A 132 -4.79 19.57 -5.16
CA SER A 132 -5.62 19.46 -3.96
C SER A 132 -4.81 19.61 -2.66
N ASP A 133 -5.49 20.06 -1.60
CA ASP A 133 -4.94 20.05 -0.24
C ASP A 133 -4.60 18.62 0.22
N HIS A 134 -5.43 17.64 -0.14
CA HIS A 134 -5.22 16.23 0.19
C HIS A 134 -3.94 15.66 -0.44
N PHE A 135 -3.63 16.01 -1.70
CA PHE A 135 -2.36 15.62 -2.32
C PHE A 135 -1.16 16.26 -1.62
N ARG A 136 -1.29 17.52 -1.16
CA ARG A 136 -0.25 18.15 -0.35
C ARG A 136 -0.03 17.41 0.97
N HIS A 137 -1.12 17.05 1.66
CA HIS A 137 -1.04 16.26 2.89
C HIS A 137 -0.45 14.87 2.63
N PHE A 138 -0.79 14.21 1.53
CA PHE A 138 -0.15 12.96 1.09
C PHE A 138 1.38 13.12 1.01
N CYS A 139 1.87 14.14 0.31
CA CYS A 139 3.31 14.40 0.21
C CYS A 139 3.96 14.66 1.58
N MET A 140 3.30 15.44 2.45
CA MET A 140 3.78 15.69 3.83
C MET A 140 3.84 14.41 4.66
N HIS A 141 2.85 13.53 4.54
CA HIS A 141 2.84 12.23 5.22
C HIS A 141 3.95 11.32 4.71
N CYS A 142 4.18 11.26 3.39
CA CYS A 142 5.29 10.50 2.80
C CYS A 142 6.64 10.98 3.35
N ASP A 143 6.89 12.28 3.35
CA ASP A 143 8.13 12.87 3.84
C ASP A 143 8.32 12.63 5.36
N SER A 144 7.26 12.78 6.16
CA SER A 144 7.30 12.48 7.59
C SER A 144 7.57 10.99 7.85
N ALA A 145 6.81 10.10 7.21
CA ALA A 145 6.98 8.65 7.35
C ALA A 145 8.38 8.19 6.95
N TYR A 146 8.91 8.67 5.83
CA TYR A 146 10.25 8.33 5.36
C TYR A 146 11.33 8.80 6.35
N ARG A 147 11.22 10.04 6.87
CA ARG A 147 12.17 10.55 7.87
C ARG A 147 12.12 9.77 9.18
N ILE A 148 10.92 9.38 9.64
CA ILE A 148 10.75 8.57 10.84
C ILE A 148 11.38 7.19 10.63
N LEU A 149 11.07 6.50 9.53
CA LEU A 149 11.65 5.19 9.21
C LEU A 149 13.17 5.23 9.13
N ARG A 150 13.74 6.29 8.54
CA ARG A 150 15.20 6.49 8.48
C ARG A 150 15.84 6.60 9.86
N ARG A 151 15.21 7.27 10.82
CA ARG A 151 15.72 7.36 12.20
C ARG A 151 15.73 6.01 12.91
N HIS A 152 14.84 5.10 12.51
CA HIS A 152 14.72 3.75 13.06
C HIS A 152 15.31 2.66 12.14
N ALA A 153 16.09 3.04 11.12
CA ALA A 153 16.61 2.12 10.11
C ALA A 153 17.42 0.97 10.73
N ASN A 154 18.20 1.24 11.79
CA ASN A 154 19.01 0.21 12.46
C ASN A 154 18.16 -0.95 13.00
N VAL A 155 16.97 -0.66 13.55
CA VAL A 155 16.06 -1.70 14.06
C VAL A 155 15.56 -2.57 12.92
N ILE A 156 15.12 -1.93 11.82
CA ILE A 156 14.64 -2.62 10.63
C ILE A 156 15.74 -3.50 10.04
N LEU A 157 16.95 -2.95 9.84
CA LEU A 157 18.09 -3.68 9.31
C LEU A 157 18.49 -4.86 10.19
N ASN A 158 18.56 -4.68 11.51
CA ASN A 158 18.89 -5.78 12.42
C ASN A 158 17.85 -6.91 12.38
N LEU A 159 16.56 -6.58 12.30
CA LEU A 159 15.51 -7.57 12.12
C LEU A 159 15.68 -8.32 10.80
N PHE A 160 15.92 -7.61 9.69
CA PHE A 160 16.19 -8.25 8.39
C PHE A 160 17.44 -9.14 8.42
N SER A 161 18.51 -8.73 9.11
CA SER A 161 19.71 -9.55 9.28
C SER A 161 19.42 -10.87 10.00
N LEU A 162 18.55 -10.87 11.01
CA LEU A 162 18.13 -12.08 11.71
C LEU A 162 17.24 -13.00 10.83
N MET A 163 16.59 -12.44 9.81
CA MET A 163 15.71 -13.19 8.90
C MET A 163 16.47 -13.84 7.73
N LEU A 164 17.78 -13.60 7.57
CA LEU A 164 18.57 -14.12 6.45
C LEU A 164 18.55 -15.66 6.36
N ASP A 165 18.54 -16.33 7.52
CA ASP A 165 18.53 -17.79 7.62
C ASP A 165 17.12 -18.38 7.87
N ALA A 166 16.06 -17.56 7.81
CA ALA A 166 14.69 -17.98 8.13
C ALA A 166 14.01 -18.84 7.04
N GLY A 167 14.72 -19.19 5.96
CA GLY A 167 14.16 -19.98 4.85
C GLY A 167 13.16 -19.21 3.98
N ILE A 168 13.15 -17.88 4.04
CA ILE A 168 12.29 -17.03 3.21
C ILE A 168 12.91 -16.89 1.82
N HIS A 169 12.26 -17.45 0.81
CA HIS A 169 12.76 -17.61 -0.56
C HIS A 169 13.44 -16.36 -1.16
N ASN A 170 12.86 -15.17 -0.99
CA ASN A 170 13.42 -13.92 -1.53
C ASN A 170 14.56 -13.32 -0.71
N ILE A 171 14.67 -13.67 0.57
CA ILE A 171 15.71 -13.18 1.49
C ILE A 171 16.95 -14.08 1.39
N SER A 172 16.75 -15.40 1.27
CA SER A 172 17.85 -16.37 1.17
C SER A 172 18.74 -16.14 -0.05
N GLU A 173 18.19 -15.61 -1.14
CA GLU A 173 18.94 -15.33 -2.38
C GLU A 173 19.64 -13.95 -2.37
N GLU A 174 19.25 -13.03 -1.49
CA GLU A 174 19.98 -11.76 -1.25
C GLU A 174 21.22 -11.98 -0.37
N ARG A 175 21.26 -13.09 0.40
CA ARG A 175 22.43 -13.51 1.19
C ARG A 175 23.72 -13.50 0.37
N ASP A 176 23.66 -13.98 -0.86
CA ASP A 176 24.83 -14.06 -1.74
C ASP A 176 25.32 -12.66 -2.15
N LYS A 177 24.47 -11.65 -2.24
CA LYS A 177 24.89 -10.26 -2.54
C LYS A 177 25.51 -9.54 -1.34
N ALA A 178 25.15 -9.95 -0.12
CA ALA A 178 25.71 -9.39 1.12
C ALA A 178 27.10 -9.94 1.46
N VAL A 179 27.43 -11.17 1.00
CA VAL A 179 28.73 -11.82 1.24
C VAL A 179 29.84 -11.31 0.31
N PHE A 180 29.51 -10.58 -0.76
CA PHE A 180 30.47 -10.05 -1.75
C PHE A 180 30.63 -8.51 -1.75
N LYS A 181 30.36 -7.83 -0.63
CA LYS A 181 30.70 -6.41 -0.43
C LYS A 181 31.56 -6.16 0.79
#